data_AF-A0A368L551-F1
#
_entry.id   AF-A0A368L551-F1
#
_cell.length_a   1.000
_cell.length_b   1.000
_cell.length_c   1.000
_cell.angle_alpha   90.00
_cell.angle_beta   90.00
_cell.angle_gamma   90.00
#
_symmetry.space_group_name_H-M   'P 1'
#
loop_
_entity.id
_entity.type
_entity.pdbx_description
1 polymer ?
#
loop_
_entity_poly.entity_id
_entity_poly.type
_entity_poly.pdbx_seq_one_letter_code
_entity_poly.pdbx_strand_id
1 'polypeptide(L)'
;MSLILLLAVAGMLLAGLGFYWLEPTATSYLDGLWLAFVTGSTVGYGDIVPTSHAARLLAVFTVLSGFTFLSVVTAYFAALLIGEDEKKLQRELHHNMRTLHAEIAALRQEIQRLPTAAAAPPSSTIKADQPKTD
;
A
#
# COMPACT_ATOMS: atom_id res chain seq x y z
N MET A 1 -7.89 8.51 9.42
CA MET A 1 -6.83 9.53 9.30
C MET A 1 -7.18 10.86 9.94
N SER A 2 -8.43 11.34 9.80
CA SER A 2 -8.92 12.54 10.50
C SER A 2 -8.73 12.45 12.03
N LEU A 3 -8.91 11.27 12.63
CA LEU A 3 -8.64 11.06 14.06
C LEU A 3 -7.16 11.26 14.42
N ILE A 4 -6.22 10.73 13.62
CA ILE A 4 -4.78 10.87 13.87
C ILE A 4 -4.35 12.33 13.75
N LEU A 5 -4.89 13.05 12.76
CA LEU A 5 -4.67 14.50 12.61
C LEU A 5 -5.20 15.27 13.82
N LEU A 6 -6.41 14.96 14.29
CA LEU A 6 -6.98 15.57 15.48
C LEU A 6 -6.13 15.29 16.74
N LEU A 7 -5.66 14.05 16.91
CA LEU A 7 -4.79 13.68 18.02
C LEU A 7 -3.42 14.36 17.94
N ALA A 8 -2.85 14.52 16.74
CA ALA A 8 -1.59 15.22 16.55
C ALA A 8 -1.72 16.72 16.89
N VAL A 9 -2.80 17.37 16.43
CA VAL A 9 -3.09 18.78 16.75
C VAL A 9 -3.37 18.94 18.24
N ALA A 10 -4.20 18.09 18.83
CA ALA A 10 -4.47 18.11 20.27
C ALA A 10 -3.19 17.88 21.08
N GLY A 11 -2.37 16.89 20.70
CA GLY A 11 -1.07 16.61 21.31
C GLY A 11 -0.12 17.80 21.21
N MET A 12 -0.09 18.50 20.08
CA MET A 12 0.72 19.71 19.91
C MET A 12 0.23 20.86 20.82
N LEU A 13 -1.09 21.09 20.90
CA LEU A 13 -1.67 22.11 21.79
C LEU A 13 -1.42 21.80 23.27
N LEU A 14 -1.51 20.52 23.64
CA LEU A 14 -1.19 20.02 24.99
C LEU A 14 0.30 20.15 25.30
N ALA A 15 1.18 19.83 24.34
CA ALA A 15 2.61 20.03 24.48
C ALA A 15 2.94 21.52 24.67
N GLY A 16 2.30 22.41 23.90
CA GLY A 16 2.43 23.86 24.06
C GLY A 16 2.00 24.35 25.45
N LEU A 17 0.90 23.80 25.98
CA LEU A 17 0.45 24.08 27.35
C LEU A 17 1.44 23.55 28.39
N GLY A 18 1.96 22.35 28.16
CA GLY A 18 2.96 21.72 29.00
C GLY A 18 4.25 22.53 29.06
N PHE A 19 4.74 23.01 27.91
CA PHE A 19 5.90 23.91 27.86
C PHE A 19 5.62 25.24 28.55
N TYR A 20 4.47 25.87 28.31
CA TYR A 20 4.10 27.10 29.01
C TYR A 20 4.11 26.93 30.55
N TRP A 21 3.69 25.77 31.06
CA TRP A 21 3.64 25.53 32.50
C TRP A 21 4.97 25.05 33.11
N LEU A 22 5.76 24.28 32.36
CA LEU A 22 7.03 23.68 32.83
C LEU A 22 8.26 24.55 32.56
N GLU A 23 8.19 25.45 31.58
CA GLU A 23 9.34 26.22 31.11
C GLU A 23 9.22 27.69 31.55
N PRO A 24 10.07 28.16 32.49
CA PRO A 24 10.02 29.53 32.99
C PRO A 24 10.28 30.59 31.92
N THR A 25 11.01 30.20 30.86
CA THR A 25 11.39 31.07 29.75
C THR A 25 10.22 31.34 28.79
N ALA A 26 9.17 30.52 28.83
CA ALA A 26 7.95 30.72 28.04
C ALA A 26 7.00 31.66 28.80
N THR A 27 6.95 32.93 28.39
CA THR A 27 6.17 33.96 29.11
C THR A 27 4.68 33.92 28.77
N SER A 28 4.33 33.39 27.60
CA SER A 28 2.96 33.27 27.11
C SER A 28 2.65 31.85 26.64
N TYR A 29 1.35 31.50 26.54
CA TYR A 29 0.94 30.23 25.94
C TYR A 29 1.42 30.09 24.48
N LEU A 30 1.47 31.22 23.75
CA LEU A 30 1.97 31.24 22.38
C LEU A 30 3.46 30.90 22.32
N ASP A 31 4.25 31.31 23.31
CA ASP A 31 5.68 30.97 23.41
C ASP A 31 5.85 29.46 23.66
N GLY A 32 5.01 28.89 24.53
CA GLY A 32 4.98 27.45 24.78
C GLY A 32 4.59 26.65 23.53
N LEU A 33 3.57 27.11 22.81
CA LEU A 33 3.13 26.50 21.54
C LEU A 33 4.18 26.65 20.44
N TRP A 34 4.85 27.80 20.38
CA TRP A 34 5.99 28.04 19.49
C TRP A 34 7.12 27.06 19.77
N LEU A 35 7.51 26.91 21.05
CA LEU A 35 8.52 25.94 21.46
C LEU A 35 8.12 24.51 21.09
N ALA A 36 6.86 24.12 21.30
CA ALA A 36 6.34 22.81 20.91
C ALA A 36 6.43 22.60 19.39
N PHE A 37 6.04 23.61 18.61
CA PHE A 37 6.05 23.56 17.14
C PHE A 37 7.47 23.45 16.58
N VAL A 38 8.39 24.30 17.03
CA VAL A 38 9.79 24.33 16.59
C VAL A 38 10.54 23.06 17.01
N THR A 39 10.21 22.51 18.19
CA THR A 39 10.76 21.23 18.67
C THR A 39 10.19 20.05 17.90
N GLY A 40 8.87 20.00 17.71
CA GLY A 40 8.18 18.91 17.01
C GLY A 40 8.49 18.86 15.51
N SER A 41 8.77 20.01 14.90
CA SER A 41 9.26 20.12 13.52
C SER A 41 10.75 19.86 13.38
N THR A 42 11.48 19.62 14.48
CA THR A 42 12.93 19.41 14.51
C THR A 42 13.77 20.58 13.99
N VAL A 43 13.18 21.78 13.88
CA VAL A 43 13.86 22.99 13.41
C VAL A 43 14.79 23.55 14.49
N GLY A 44 14.29 23.68 15.72
CA GLY A 44 15.11 24.07 16.87
C GLY A 44 15.85 25.41 16.70
N TYR A 45 15.14 26.52 16.48
CA TYR A 45 15.76 27.85 16.32
C TYR A 45 16.66 28.26 17.50
N GLY A 46 16.35 27.78 18.71
CA GLY A 46 17.16 28.02 19.91
C GLY A 46 16.92 29.37 20.58
N ASP A 47 15.90 30.10 20.14
CA ASP A 47 15.39 31.33 20.76
C ASP A 47 14.73 31.05 22.11
N ILE A 48 13.94 29.98 22.19
CA ILE A 48 13.40 29.43 23.43
C ILE A 48 13.84 27.97 23.52
N VAL A 49 14.36 27.57 24.68
CA VAL A 49 14.86 26.21 24.90
C VAL A 49 14.36 25.66 26.23
N PRO A 50 14.12 24.35 26.34
CA PRO A 50 13.73 23.74 27.61
C PRO A 50 14.90 23.74 28.61
N THR A 51 14.84 24.64 29.59
CA THR A 51 15.83 24.73 30.68
C THR A 51 15.47 23.81 31.85
N SER A 52 14.18 23.58 32.08
CA SER A 52 13.69 22.72 33.16
C SER A 52 13.84 21.23 32.84
N HIS A 53 14.13 20.40 33.85
CA HIS A 53 14.21 18.95 33.71
C HIS A 53 12.90 18.35 33.16
N ALA A 54 11.77 18.86 33.63
CA ALA A 54 10.45 18.43 33.17
C ALA A 54 10.19 18.84 31.72
N ALA A 55 10.55 20.07 31.34
CA ALA A 55 10.41 20.57 29.97
C ALA A 55 11.29 19.77 28.98
N ARG A 56 12.49 19.37 29.39
CA ARG A 56 13.36 18.51 28.58
C ARG A 56 12.76 17.13 28.32
N LEU A 57 12.16 16.52 29.34
CA LEU A 57 11.46 15.25 29.17
C LEU A 57 10.28 15.39 28.19
N LEU A 58 9.50 16.47 28.32
CA LEU A 58 8.41 16.79 27.42
C LEU A 58 8.90 17.03 25.98
N ALA A 59 10.05 17.66 25.80
CA ALA A 59 10.69 17.85 24.49
C ALA A 59 11.04 16.51 23.82
N VAL A 60 11.57 15.53 24.56
CA VAL A 60 11.84 14.19 24.02
C VAL A 60 10.56 13.55 23.48
N PHE A 61 9.46 13.58 24.25
CA PHE A 61 8.18 13.05 23.79
C PHE A 61 7.60 13.82 22.60
N THR A 62 7.80 15.13 22.56
CA THR A 62 7.35 15.98 21.44
C THR A 62 8.07 15.61 20.15
N VAL A 63 9.39 15.38 20.21
CA VAL A 63 10.19 14.93 19.06
C VAL A 63 9.73 13.56 18.57
N LEU A 64 9.56 12.58 19.46
CA LEU A 64 9.05 11.25 19.09
C LEU A 64 7.66 11.31 18.44
N SER A 65 6.80 12.17 18.95
CA SER A 65 5.47 12.42 18.37
C SER A 65 5.58 13.05 16.97
N GLY A 66 6.50 13.99 16.77
CA GLY A 66 6.79 14.59 15.46
C GLY A 66 7.24 13.56 14.42
N PHE A 67 8.14 12.65 14.78
CA PHE A 67 8.55 11.55 13.90
C PHE A 67 7.39 10.61 13.55
N THR A 68 6.57 10.27 14.54
CA THR A 68 5.39 9.42 14.33
C THR A 68 4.43 10.08 13.34
N PHE A 69 4.19 11.38 13.51
CA PHE A 69 3.35 12.16 12.61
C PHE A 69 3.90 12.18 11.19
N LEU A 70 5.20 12.48 11.02
CA LEU A 70 5.84 12.51 9.71
C LEU A 70 5.78 11.15 9.00
N SER A 71 5.98 10.06 9.73
CA SER A 71 5.89 8.69 9.20
C SER A 71 4.49 8.37 8.68
N VAL A 72 3.44 8.69 9.45
CA VAL A 72 2.05 8.46 9.04
C VAL A 72 1.66 9.30 7.83
N VAL A 73 2.07 10.57 7.81
CA VAL A 73 1.83 11.46 6.65
C VAL A 73 2.48 10.87 5.40
N THR A 74 3.73 10.41 5.52
CA THR A 74 4.46 9.77 4.41
C THR A 74 3.73 8.50 3.93
N ALA A 75 3.33 7.63 4.86
CA ALA A 75 2.58 6.41 4.55
C ALA A 75 1.24 6.70 3.87
N TYR A 76 0.56 7.78 4.24
CA TYR A 76 -0.67 8.20 3.58
C TYR A 76 -0.43 8.62 2.13
N PHE A 77 0.59 9.45 1.88
CA PHE A 77 0.94 9.82 0.51
C PHE A 77 1.31 8.58 -0.30
N ALA A 78 2.09 7.66 0.25
CA ALA A 78 2.38 6.39 -0.40
C ALA A 78 1.10 5.59 -0.73
N ALA A 79 0.15 5.51 0.20
CA ALA A 79 -1.12 4.81 -0.02
C ALA A 79 -1.99 5.47 -1.10
N LEU A 80 -1.96 6.79 -1.22
CA LEU A 80 -2.65 7.50 -2.31
C LEU A 80 -2.05 7.15 -3.68
N LEU A 81 -0.73 7.12 -3.79
CA LEU A 81 -0.01 6.77 -5.02
C LEU A 81 -0.27 5.30 -5.40
N ILE A 82 -0.08 4.39 -4.44
CA ILE A 82 -0.26 2.95 -4.63
C ILE A 82 -1.72 2.59 -4.95
N GLY A 83 -2.68 3.32 -4.38
CA GLY A 83 -4.10 3.08 -4.61
C GLY A 83 -4.53 3.23 -6.08
N GLU A 84 -3.80 4.00 -6.89
CA GLU A 84 -4.02 4.09 -8.33
C GLU A 84 -3.44 2.89 -9.08
N ASP A 85 -2.25 2.44 -8.69
CA ASP A 85 -1.55 1.31 -9.30
C ASP A 85 -2.28 -0.01 -9.03
N GLU A 86 -2.76 -0.22 -7.80
CA GLU A 86 -3.49 -1.43 -7.43
C GLU A 86 -4.81 -1.55 -8.21
N LYS A 87 -5.52 -0.43 -8.43
CA LYS A 87 -6.73 -0.41 -9.27
C LYS A 87 -6.44 -0.68 -10.74
N LYS A 88 -5.28 -0.31 -11.27
CA LYS A 88 -4.87 -0.65 -12.64
C LYS A 88 -4.54 -2.13 -12.74
N LEU A 89 -3.72 -2.63 -11.82
CA LEU A 89 -3.33 -4.04 -11.76
C LEU A 89 -4.55 -4.97 -11.64
N GLN A 90 -5.51 -4.64 -10.75
CA GLN A 90 -6.74 -5.41 -10.63
C GLN A 90 -7.57 -5.44 -11.93
N ARG A 91 -7.60 -4.33 -12.68
CA ARG A 91 -8.31 -4.25 -13.96
C ARG A 91 -7.61 -5.10 -15.03
N GLU A 92 -6.29 -5.05 -15.11
CA GLU A 92 -5.50 -5.88 -16.02
C GLU A 92 -5.65 -7.38 -15.71
N LEU A 93 -5.58 -7.76 -14.44
CA LEU A 93 -5.80 -9.15 -14.02
C LEU A 93 -7.20 -9.65 -14.41
N HIS A 94 -8.25 -8.84 -14.17
CA HIS A 94 -9.62 -9.19 -14.61
C HIS A 94 -9.73 -9.30 -16.13
N HIS A 95 -9.07 -8.43 -16.88
CA HIS A 95 -9.07 -8.47 -18.34
C HIS A 95 -8.39 -9.76 -18.84
N ASN A 96 -7.17 -10.04 -18.36
CA ASN A 96 -6.42 -11.23 -18.73
C ASN A 96 -7.20 -12.51 -18.41
N MET A 97 -7.83 -12.58 -17.24
CA MET A 97 -8.65 -13.74 -16.86
C MET A 97 -9.81 -13.97 -17.84
N ARG A 98 -10.50 -12.90 -18.28
CA ARG A 98 -11.58 -13.01 -19.28
C ARG A 98 -11.04 -13.48 -20.63
N THR A 99 -9.91 -12.95 -21.07
CA THR A 99 -9.27 -13.34 -22.33
C THR A 99 -8.88 -14.82 -22.31
N LEU A 100 -8.21 -15.28 -21.26
CA LEU A 100 -7.86 -16.68 -21.08
C LEU A 100 -9.09 -17.61 -21.09
N HIS A 101 -10.19 -17.21 -20.44
CA HIS A 101 -11.43 -17.99 -20.47
C HIS A 101 -12.04 -18.07 -21.89
N ALA A 102 -12.00 -16.97 -22.64
CA ALA A 102 -12.48 -16.94 -24.01
C ALA A 102 -11.63 -17.81 -24.93
N GLU A 103 -10.31 -17.77 -24.80
CA GLU A 103 -9.38 -18.63 -25.54
C GLU A 103 -9.60 -20.12 -25.24
N ILE A 104 -9.75 -20.49 -23.96
CA ILE A 104 -10.07 -21.87 -23.56
C ILE A 104 -11.39 -22.34 -24.17
N ALA A 105 -12.42 -21.48 -24.17
CA ALA A 105 -13.71 -21.80 -24.77
C ALA A 105 -13.61 -22.01 -26.29
N ALA A 106 -12.85 -21.15 -26.99
CA ALA A 106 -12.61 -21.27 -28.42
C ALA A 106 -11.84 -22.56 -28.77
N LEU A 107 -10.76 -22.87 -28.06
CA LEU A 107 -9.97 -24.08 -28.25
C LEU A 107 -10.79 -25.35 -27.99
N ARG A 108 -11.61 -25.36 -26.92
CA ARG A 108 -12.54 -26.47 -26.68
C ARG A 108 -13.52 -26.67 -27.83
N GLN A 109 -14.02 -25.58 -28.40
CA GLN A 109 -14.93 -25.64 -29.54
C GLN A 109 -14.22 -26.18 -30.79
N GLU A 110 -12.96 -25.82 -31.03
CA GLU A 110 -12.17 -26.31 -32.15
C GLU A 110 -11.89 -27.81 -32.04
N ILE A 111 -11.53 -28.31 -30.85
CA ILE A 111 -11.38 -29.75 -30.60
C ILE A 111 -12.68 -30.52 -30.91
N GLN A 112 -13.86 -29.99 -30.53
CA GLN A 112 -15.15 -30.61 -30.82
C GLN A 112 -15.53 -30.57 -32.29
N ARG A 113 -15.01 -29.60 -33.03
CA ARG A 113 -15.27 -29.43 -34.46
C ARG A 113 -14.40 -30.33 -35.33
N LEU A 114 -13.29 -30.86 -34.83
CA LEU A 114 -12.50 -31.87 -35.53
C LEU A 114 -13.27 -33.20 -35.54
N PRO A 115 -13.97 -33.55 -36.64
CA PRO A 115 -14.75 -34.77 -36.70
C PRO A 115 -13.78 -35.87 -37.10
N THR A 116 -13.35 -36.70 -36.16
CA THR A 116 -13.07 -38.12 -36.43
C THR A 116 -12.15 -38.38 -37.65
N ALA A 117 -11.23 -37.47 -38.01
CA ALA A 117 -10.32 -37.70 -39.14
C ALA A 117 -9.29 -38.81 -38.83
N ALA A 118 -9.16 -39.16 -37.55
CA ALA A 118 -8.31 -40.23 -37.05
C ALA A 118 -9.02 -41.57 -36.79
N ALA A 119 -10.36 -41.68 -36.95
CA ALA A 119 -11.08 -42.94 -36.71
C ALA A 119 -11.51 -43.68 -37.98
N ALA A 120 -10.87 -43.40 -39.13
CA ALA A 120 -10.88 -44.34 -40.24
C ALA A 120 -9.80 -45.41 -39.95
N PRO A 121 -10.16 -46.67 -39.65
CA PRO A 121 -9.15 -47.72 -39.51
C PRO A 121 -8.42 -47.89 -40.85
N PRO A 122 -7.09 -48.14 -40.86
CA PRO A 122 -6.39 -48.48 -42.09
C PRO A 122 -7.04 -49.76 -42.64
N SER A 123 -7.66 -49.64 -43.81
CA SER A 123 -8.21 -50.76 -44.57
C SER A 123 -7.05 -51.65 -45.03
N SER A 124 -6.61 -52.55 -44.15
CA SER A 124 -5.76 -53.68 -44.49
C SER A 124 -6.61 -54.73 -45.22
N THR A 125 -6.88 -54.48 -46.50
CA THR A 125 -7.33 -55.55 -47.40
C THR A 125 -6.12 -56.42 -47.75
N ILE A 126 -5.62 -57.19 -46.77
CA ILE A 126 -4.78 -58.36 -47.04
C ILE A 126 -5.71 -59.41 -47.63
N LYS A 127 -5.77 -59.45 -48.96
CA LYS A 127 -6.33 -60.59 -49.71
C LYS A 127 -5.26 -61.69 -49.73
N ALA A 128 -5.14 -62.39 -48.61
CA ALA A 128 -4.56 -63.72 -48.59
C ALA A 128 -5.68 -64.70 -48.95
N ASP A 129 -5.65 -65.23 -50.17
CA ASP A 129 -6.06 -66.61 -50.36
C ASP A 129 -5.11 -67.27 -51.36
N GLN A 130 -4.82 -68.51 -51.01
CA GLN A 130 -3.73 -69.38 -51.40
C GLN A 130 -4.21 -70.29 -52.58
N PRO A 131 -3.44 -71.30 -53.03
CA PRO A 131 -3.21 -71.66 -54.43
C PRO A 131 -4.00 -72.90 -54.92
N LYS A 132 -3.63 -73.35 -56.15
CA LYS A 132 -3.93 -74.64 -56.84
C LYS A 132 -5.33 -74.72 -57.46
N THR A 133 -5.64 -75.37 -58.58
CA THR A 133 -5.12 -76.44 -59.47
C THR A 133 -6.20 -76.46 -60.60
N ASP A 134 -6.00 -76.68 -61.89
CA ASP A 134 -5.20 -77.61 -62.69
C ASP A 134 -4.99 -76.98 -64.10
#